data_AF-A0A1Q3U104-F1
#
_entry.id   AF-A0A1Q3U104-F1
#
_cell.length_a   1.000
_cell.length_b   1.000
_cell.length_c   1.000
_cell.angle_alpha   90.00
_cell.angle_beta   90.00
_cell.angle_gamma   90.00
#
_symmetry.space_group_name_H-M   'P 1'
#
loop_
_entity.id
_entity.type
_entity.pdbx_description
1 polymer ?
#
loop_
_entity_poly.entity_id
_entity_poly.type
_entity_poly.pdbx_seq_one_letter_code
_entity_poly.pdbx_strand_id
1 'polypeptide(L)' 'MLLQKRNEKLAHRYWWLVKIKGKQYHVALNDLEQEFDIAAFTIAKRLCESECTSILKTLNTDKPASAFFKTKYPYLNWQ' A
#
# COMPACT_ATOMS: atom_id res chain seq x y z
N MET A 1 8.57 16.06 -2.37
CA MET A 1 9.04 15.01 -3.31
C MET A 1 9.24 13.64 -2.66
N LEU A 2 9.94 13.51 -1.52
CA LEU A 2 10.16 12.22 -0.84
C LEU A 2 8.89 11.65 -0.17
N LEU A 3 8.10 12.51 0.47
CA LEU A 3 6.87 12.12 1.17
C LEU A 3 5.83 11.51 0.22
N GLN A 4 5.63 12.12 -0.95
CA GLN A 4 4.72 11.63 -1.99
C GLN A 4 5.11 10.24 -2.48
N LYS A 5 6.39 10.00 -2.78
CA LYS A 5 6.87 8.66 -3.19
C LYS A 5 6.66 7.60 -2.10
N ARG A 6 6.80 7.99 -0.83
CA ARG A 6 6.52 7.10 0.31
C ARG A 6 5.02 6.76 0.37
N ASN A 7 4.16 7.76 0.27
CA ASN A 7 2.71 7.60 0.36
C ASN A 7 2.16 6.82 -0.85
N GLU A 8 2.72 7.03 -2.05
CA GLU A 8 2.43 6.21 -3.22
C GLU A 8 2.75 4.73 -2.96
N LYS A 9 3.97 4.46 -2.51
CA LYS A 9 4.42 3.10 -2.18
C LYS A 9 3.54 2.46 -1.09
N LEU A 10 3.19 3.22 -0.05
CA LEU A 10 2.31 2.79 1.04
C LEU A 10 0.93 2.36 0.51
N ALA A 11 0.32 3.17 -0.36
CA ALA A 11 -0.98 2.88 -0.96
C ALA A 11 -0.95 1.61 -1.83
N HIS A 12 0.09 1.44 -2.67
CA HIS A 12 0.27 0.25 -3.48
C HIS A 12 0.44 -1.00 -2.62
N ARG A 13 1.27 -0.91 -1.57
CA ARG A 13 1.54 -2.02 -0.68
C ARG A 13 0.31 -2.44 0.12
N TYR A 14 -0.42 -1.46 0.67
CA TYR A 14 -1.70 -1.68 1.33
C TYR A 14 -2.70 -2.39 0.42
N TRP A 15 -2.88 -1.89 -0.81
CA TRP A 15 -3.82 -2.48 -1.76
C TRP A 15 -3.49 -3.94 -2.06
N TRP A 16 -2.22 -4.26 -2.29
CA TRP A 16 -1.78 -5.62 -2.55
C TRP A 16 -2.02 -6.57 -1.37
N LEU A 17 -1.73 -6.13 -0.13
CA LEU A 17 -1.98 -6.91 1.08
C LEU A 17 -3.48 -7.25 1.21
N VAL A 18 -4.36 -6.29 0.92
CA VAL A 18 -5.81 -6.51 1.06
C VAL A 18 -6.39 -7.28 -0.13
N LYS A 19 -6.04 -6.91 -1.37
CA LYS A 19 -6.72 -7.42 -2.57
C LYS A 19 -6.08 -8.68 -3.15
N ILE A 20 -4.77 -8.82 -3.06
CA ILE A 20 -4.07 -10.01 -3.56
C ILE A 20 -3.85 -11.02 -2.44
N LYS A 21 -3.41 -10.57 -1.26
CA LYS A 21 -3.18 -11.46 -0.12
C LYS A 21 -4.42 -11.72 0.73
N GLY A 22 -5.53 -11.03 0.47
CA GLY A 22 -6.79 -11.24 1.19
C GLY A 22 -6.71 -10.87 2.67
N LYS A 23 -5.73 -10.04 3.07
CA LYS A 23 -5.57 -9.64 4.48
C LYS A 23 -6.69 -8.69 4.89
N GLN A 24 -7.17 -8.85 6.12
CA GLN A 24 -8.10 -7.90 6.73
C GLN A 24 -7.39 -6.56 6.99
N TYR A 25 -8.18 -5.48 7.07
CA TYR A 25 -7.68 -4.11 7.24
C TYR A 25 -6.65 -3.97 8.37
N HIS A 26 -6.98 -4.41 9.58
CA HIS A 26 -6.11 -4.28 10.75
C HIS A 26 -4.81 -5.10 10.61
N VAL A 27 -4.87 -6.29 10.00
CA VAL A 27 -3.67 -7.11 9.74
C VAL A 27 -2.76 -6.41 8.74
N ALA A 28 -3.33 -5.87 7.65
CA ALA A 28 -2.57 -5.13 6.66
C ALA A 28 -1.91 -3.87 7.26
N LEU A 29 -2.59 -3.16 8.15
CA LEU A 29 -1.99 -2.02 8.85
C LEU A 29 -0.81 -2.42 9.74
N ASN A 30 -0.93 -3.53 10.48
CA ASN A 30 0.16 -4.02 11.33
C ASN A 30 1.38 -4.45 10.50
N ASP A 31 1.17 -5.10 9.36
CA ASP A 31 2.27 -5.46 8.46
C ASP A 31 2.99 -4.21 7.93
N LEU A 32 2.21 -3.20 7.52
CA LEU A 32 2.77 -1.95 7.01
C LEU A 32 3.50 -1.16 8.09
N GLU A 33 3.05 -1.25 9.34
CA GLU A 33 3.74 -0.61 10.46
C GLU A 33 5.14 -1.17 10.64
N GLN A 34 5.29 -2.50 10.57
CA GLN A 34 6.61 -3.16 10.64
C GLN A 34 7.46 -2.90 9.38
N GLU A 35 6.84 -2.82 8.20
CA GLU A 35 7.56 -2.65 6.93
C GLU A 35 8.02 -1.20 6.66
N PHE A 36 7.31 -0.20 7.20
CA PHE A 36 7.57 1.22 6.94
C PHE A 36 8.08 1.99 8.17
N ASP A 37 8.15 1.37 9.34
CA ASP A 37 8.48 2.02 10.61
C ASP A 37 7.56 3.22 10.91
N ILE A 38 6.26 3.06 10.63
CA ILE A 38 5.23 4.09 10.85
C ILE A 38 4.07 3.47 11.63
N ALA A 39 3.70 4.08 12.75
CA ALA A 39 2.56 3.60 13.55
C ALA A 39 1.28 3.37 12.72
N ALA A 40 0.59 2.25 12.94
CA ALA A 40 -0.61 1.87 12.17
C ALA A 40 -1.68 2.98 12.13
N PHE A 41 -1.88 3.72 13.23
CA PHE A 41 -2.78 4.88 13.26
C PHE A 41 -2.37 5.96 12.25
N THR A 42 -1.07 6.25 12.14
CA THR A 42 -0.56 7.23 11.18
C THR A 42 -0.73 6.71 9.76
N ILE A 43 -0.49 5.42 9.51
CA ILE A 43 -0.74 4.78 8.21
C ILE A 43 -2.21 4.91 7.81
N ALA A 44 -3.14 4.59 8.71
CA ALA A 44 -4.57 4.74 8.48
C ALA A 44 -4.93 6.18 8.07
N LYS A 45 -4.41 7.17 8.79
CA LYS A 45 -4.60 8.59 8.46
C LYS A 45 -4.04 8.93 7.06
N ARG A 46 -2.85 8.42 6.73
CA ARG A 46 -2.20 8.64 5.42
C ARG A 46 -2.98 8.00 4.27
N LEU A 47 -3.55 6.82 4.47
CA LEU A 47 -4.34 6.14 3.44
C LEU A 47 -5.62 6.92 3.09
N CYS A 48 -6.15 7.71 4.04
CA CYS A 48 -7.28 8.61 3.83
C CYS A 48 -6.90 9.95 3.17
N GLU A 49 -5.62 10.25 2.97
CA GLU A 49 -5.21 11.46 2.25
C GLU A 49 -5.59 11.35 0.76
N SER A 50 -5.82 12.49 0.11
CA SER A 50 -6.35 12.54 -1.27
C SER A 50 -5.46 11.81 -2.28
N GLU A 51 -4.13 11.89 -2.11
CA GLU A 51 -3.16 11.20 -2.96
C GLU A 51 -3.27 9.67 -2.86
N CYS A 52 -3.25 9.12 -1.65
CA CYS A 52 -3.40 7.68 -1.42
C CYS A 52 -4.77 7.20 -1.91
N THR A 53 -5.83 7.95 -1.58
CA THR A 53 -7.20 7.63 -2.00
C THR A 53 -7.32 7.58 -3.52
N SER A 54 -6.67 8.49 -4.24
CA SER A 54 -6.69 8.53 -5.71
C SER A 54 -5.99 7.31 -6.31
N ILE A 55 -4.83 6.94 -5.77
CA ILE A 55 -4.09 5.74 -6.18
C ILE A 55 -4.92 4.47 -5.91
N LEU A 56 -5.53 4.37 -4.73
CA LEU A 56 -6.35 3.21 -4.37
C LEU A 56 -7.58 3.08 -5.26
N LYS A 57 -8.20 4.19 -5.69
CA LYS A 57 -9.28 4.18 -6.68
C LYS A 57 -8.78 3.62 -8.02
N THR A 58 -7.65 4.11 -8.53
CA THR A 58 -7.05 3.58 -9.77
C THR A 58 -6.75 2.09 -9.66
N LEU A 59 -6.12 1.64 -8.57
CA LEU A 59 -5.81 0.22 -8.38
C LEU A 59 -7.07 -0.66 -8.26
N ASN A 60 -8.17 -0.16 -7.67
CA ASN A 60 -9.44 -0.88 -7.62
C ASN A 60 -10.12 -0.99 -9.00
N THR A 61 -9.89 -0.03 -9.89
CA THR A 61 -10.35 -0.07 -11.27
C THR A 61 -9.49 -1.03 -12.10
N ASP A 62 -8.17 -0.84 -12.09
CA ASP A 62 -7.23 -1.54 -12.96
C ASP A 62 -6.96 -2.97 -12.51
N LYS A 63 -7.10 -3.24 -11.20
CA LYS A 63 -6.87 -4.53 -10.55
C LYS A 63 -5.57 -5.22 -11.01
N PRO A 64 -4.42 -4.53 -10.91
CA PRO A 64 -3.17 -5.05 -11.45
C PRO A 64 -2.76 -6.35 -10.74
N ALA A 65 -2.13 -7.26 -11.49
CA ALA A 65 -1.59 -8.50 -10.95
C ALA A 65 -0.31 -8.26 -10.12
N SER A 66 0.10 -9.26 -9.32
CA SER A 66 1.33 -9.22 -8.53
C SER A 66 2.59 -8.83 -9.32
N ALA A 67 2.65 -9.18 -10.60
CA ALA A 67 3.78 -8.83 -11.47
C ALA A 67 4.01 -7.31 -11.56
N PHE A 68 2.94 -6.52 -11.63
CA PHE A 68 3.03 -5.06 -11.67
C PHE A 68 3.78 -4.50 -10.45
N PHE A 69 3.43 -4.97 -9.26
CA PHE A 69 4.03 -4.51 -8.00
C PHE A 69 5.49 -4.95 -7.88
N LYS A 70 5.82 -6.18 -8.30
CA LYS A 70 7.20 -6.69 -8.34
C LYS A 70 8.08 -5.87 -9.27
N THR A 71 7.57 -5.51 -10.45
CA THR A 71 8.32 -4.66 -11.40
C THR A 71 8.49 -3.23 -10.87
N LYS A 72 7.45 -2.66 -10.25
CA LYS A 72 7.48 -1.27 -9.77
C LYS A 72 8.31 -1.09 -8.49
N TYR A 73 8.29 -2.08 -7.60
CA TYR A 73 8.97 -2.03 -6.30
C TYR A 73 9.72 -3.35 -6.03
N PRO A 74 10.78 -3.66 -6.79
CA PRO A 74 11.46 -4.96 -6.72
C PRO A 74 12.13 -5.25 -5.37
N TYR A 75 12.37 -4.20 -4.57
CA TYR A 75 12.99 -4.27 -3.25
C TYR A 75 12.01 -4.58 -2.11
N LEU A 76 10.69 -4.69 -2.38
CA LEU A 76 9.70 -5.09 -1.38
C LEU A 76 9.39 -6.58 -1.46
N ASN A 77 9.00 -7.16 -0.32
CA ASN A 77 8.66 -8.57 -0.25
C ASN A 77 7.23 -8.84 -0.77
N TRP A 78 7.10 -9.18 -2.05
CA TRP A 78 5.83 -9.53 -2.70
C TRP A 78 5.52 -11.04 -2.72
N GLN A 79 6.10 -11.81 -1.80
CA GLN A 79 5.88 -13.26 -1.71
C GLN A 79 4.54 -13.61 -1.11
#